data_AF-A0AA97GH09-F1
#
_entry.id   AF-A0AA97GH09-F1
#
_cell.length_a   1.000
_cell.length_b   1.000
_cell.length_c   1.000
_cell.angle_alpha   90.00
_cell.angle_beta   90.00
_cell.angle_gamma   90.00
#
_symmetry.space_group_name_H-M   'P 1'
#
loop_
_entity.id
_entity.type
_entity.pdbx_description
1 polymer ?
#
loop_
_entity_poly.entity_id
_entity_poly.type
_entity_poly.pdbx_seq_one_letter_code
_entity_poly.pdbx_strand_id
1 'polypeptide(L)'
;MEPIQNINPYLPANNQIIPAREGGKGSIQAPGSAPNIVWQTRSRMPDEYENKLIFALETLFAAGTESLEELVSALNQQQLYDRQGQPWSTSSFREFLLVNGY
;
A
#
# COMPACT_ATOMS: atom_id res chain seq x y z
N MET A 1 14.48 14.90 -17.52
CA MET A 1 13.33 14.89 -16.59
C MET A 1 13.70 13.94 -15.48
N GLU A 2 13.64 14.37 -14.23
CA GLU A 2 13.80 13.45 -13.09
C GLU A 2 12.70 12.38 -13.16
N PRO A 3 13.00 11.09 -12.90
CA PRO A 3 12.00 10.05 -12.89
C PRO A 3 10.97 10.35 -11.79
N ILE A 4 9.68 10.12 -12.10
CA ILE A 4 8.61 10.24 -11.10
C ILE A 4 8.90 9.22 -9.99
N GLN A 5 9.12 9.72 -8.78
CA GLN A 5 9.32 8.87 -7.62
C GLN A 5 8.00 8.18 -7.26
N ASN A 6 8.02 6.86 -7.06
CA ASN A 6 6.86 6.05 -6.66
C ASN A 6 6.64 6.11 -5.12
N ILE A 7 6.88 7.28 -4.54
CA ILE A 7 6.62 7.63 -3.15
C ILE A 7 6.21 9.10 -3.07
N ASN A 8 5.41 9.47 -2.07
CA ASN A 8 5.13 10.87 -1.77
C ASN A 8 6.06 11.34 -0.63
N PRO A 9 7.08 12.17 -0.93
CA PRO A 9 8.04 12.65 0.07
C PRO A 9 7.43 13.63 1.08
N TYR A 10 6.19 14.07 0.87
CA TYR A 10 5.48 15.01 1.75
C TYR A 10 4.46 14.32 2.68
N LEU A 11 4.42 12.98 2.71
CA LEU A 11 3.56 12.28 3.68
C LEU A 11 4.08 12.51 5.10
N PRO A 12 3.20 12.87 6.05
CA PRO A 12 3.59 12.96 7.46
C PRO A 12 4.03 11.58 7.97
N ALA A 13 5.06 11.55 8.82
CA ALA A 13 5.55 10.30 9.42
C ALA A 13 4.52 9.61 10.35
N ASN A 14 3.57 10.39 10.84
CA ASN A 14 2.38 9.94 11.54
C ASN A 14 1.29 9.81 10.46
N ASN A 15 0.75 8.59 10.22
CA ASN A 15 -0.32 8.28 9.26
C ASN A 15 -1.61 9.15 9.36
N GLN A 16 -1.68 10.14 10.25
CA GLN A 16 -2.68 11.19 10.24
C GLN A 16 -2.48 12.14 9.05
N ILE A 17 -3.23 11.87 7.98
CA ILE A 17 -3.40 12.79 6.85
C ILE A 17 -4.42 13.87 7.25
N ILE A 18 -4.07 14.72 8.23
CA ILE A 18 -4.80 15.97 8.45
C ILE A 18 -3.94 17.06 7.80
N PRO A 19 -4.18 17.40 6.52
CA PRO A 19 -3.42 18.46 5.88
C PRO A 19 -3.65 19.75 6.67
N ALA A 20 -2.56 20.44 7.01
CA ALA A 20 -2.66 21.78 7.58
C ALA A 20 -3.45 22.66 6.62
N ARG A 21 -4.41 23.45 7.14
CA ARG A 21 -5.21 24.40 6.34
C ARG A 21 -4.44 25.64 5.90
N GLU A 22 -3.18 25.76 6.34
CA GLU A 22 -2.33 26.91 6.09
C GLU A 22 -1.12 26.47 5.26
N GLY A 23 -0.70 27.33 4.31
CA GLY A 23 0.57 27.16 3.62
C GLY A 23 1.72 27.36 4.62
N GLY A 24 2.66 26.40 4.66
CA GLY A 24 3.81 26.46 5.57
C GLY A 24 4.59 27.76 5.45
N LYS A 25 4.95 28.36 6.59
CA LYS A 25 5.73 29.60 6.64
C LYS A 25 7.11 29.38 6.00
N GLY A 26 7.44 30.16 4.98
CA GLY A 26 8.73 30.08 4.27
C GLY A 26 8.75 29.20 3.01
N SER A 27 7.61 28.62 2.60
CA SER A 27 7.52 27.75 1.41
C SER A 27 7.11 28.51 0.15
N ILE A 28 7.84 29.56 -0.23
CA ILE A 28 7.61 30.26 -1.51
C ILE A 28 8.29 29.48 -2.64
N GLN A 29 7.50 28.93 -3.57
CA GLN A 29 8.02 28.26 -4.76
C GLN A 29 8.26 29.27 -5.89
N ALA A 30 9.40 29.19 -6.55
CA ALA A 30 9.66 29.98 -7.77
C ALA A 30 8.76 29.48 -8.93
N PRO A 31 8.13 30.38 -9.70
CA PRO A 31 7.36 30.01 -10.89
C PRO A 31 8.19 29.13 -11.84
N GLY A 32 7.64 28.00 -12.26
CA GLY A 32 8.31 27.05 -13.17
C GLY A 32 9.37 26.14 -12.53
N SER A 33 9.65 26.29 -11.24
CA SER A 33 10.62 25.44 -10.50
C SER A 33 9.97 24.33 -9.68
N ALA A 34 8.64 24.36 -9.50
CA ALA A 34 7.94 23.36 -8.71
C ALA A 34 7.96 22.00 -9.44
N PRO A 35 8.48 20.93 -8.83
CA PRO A 35 8.42 19.61 -9.43
C PRO A 35 6.96 19.13 -9.47
N ASN A 36 6.59 18.43 -10.53
CA ASN A 36 5.30 17.75 -10.58
C ASN A 36 5.36 16.51 -9.67
N ILE A 37 4.73 16.60 -8.51
CA ILE A 37 4.64 15.50 -7.55
C ILE A 37 3.33 14.78 -7.79
N VAL A 38 3.40 13.48 -8.08
CA VAL A 38 2.21 12.64 -8.13
C VAL A 38 1.62 12.53 -6.72
N TRP A 39 0.38 12.97 -6.56
CA TRP A 39 -0.38 12.77 -5.33
C TRP A 39 -0.60 11.27 -5.11
N GLN A 40 0.01 10.74 -4.06
CA GLN A 40 -0.10 9.34 -3.64
C GLN A 40 0.01 9.22 -2.12
N THR A 41 -0.48 8.11 -1.57
CA THR A 41 -0.44 7.78 -0.14
C THR A 41 0.71 6.84 0.24
N ARG A 42 1.56 6.47 -0.72
CA ARG A 42 2.69 5.56 -0.50
C ARG A 42 3.90 6.32 0.06
N SER A 43 4.34 5.93 1.25
CA SER A 43 5.53 6.47 1.93
C SER A 43 6.80 5.66 1.67
N ARG A 44 6.68 4.40 1.22
CA ARG A 44 7.80 3.51 0.89
C ARG A 44 7.48 2.54 -0.24
N MET A 45 8.50 1.99 -0.86
CA MET A 45 8.34 0.86 -1.78
C MET A 45 7.84 -0.39 -1.04
N PRO A 46 7.04 -1.26 -1.70
CA PRO A 46 6.68 -2.55 -1.14
C PRO A 46 7.91 -3.41 -0.87
N ASP A 47 7.89 -4.16 0.21
CA ASP A 47 8.93 -5.14 0.52
C ASP A 47 8.70 -6.46 -0.22
N GLU A 48 9.63 -7.41 -0.07
CA GLU A 48 9.55 -8.71 -0.75
C GLU A 48 8.31 -9.52 -0.35
N TYR A 49 7.89 -9.43 0.92
CA TYR A 49 6.69 -10.11 1.41
C TYR A 49 5.43 -9.56 0.73
N GLU A 50 5.31 -8.24 0.67
CA GLU A 50 4.17 -7.57 0.04
C GLU A 50 4.11 -7.85 -1.47
N ASN A 51 5.26 -7.86 -2.15
CA ASN A 51 5.31 -8.22 -3.57
C ASN A 51 4.87 -9.67 -3.81
N LYS A 52 5.30 -10.61 -2.96
CA LYS A 52 4.85 -12.02 -3.04
C LYS A 52 3.35 -12.15 -2.82
N LEU A 53 2.81 -11.44 -1.83
CA LEU A 53 1.37 -11.43 -1.53
C LEU A 53 0.58 -10.87 -2.71
N ILE A 54 0.97 -9.72 -3.26
CA ILE A 54 0.30 -9.12 -4.42
C ILE A 54 0.31 -10.08 -5.61
N PHE A 55 1.46 -10.67 -5.94
CA PHE A 55 1.57 -11.61 -7.05
C PHE A 55 0.66 -12.84 -6.88
N ALA A 56 0.59 -13.39 -5.66
CA ALA A 56 -0.31 -14.49 -5.34
C ALA A 56 -1.78 -14.09 -5.52
N LEU A 57 -2.17 -12.91 -5.02
CA LEU A 57 -3.53 -12.38 -5.16
C LEU A 57 -3.90 -12.16 -6.63
N GLU A 58 -3.03 -11.53 -7.43
CA GLU A 58 -3.25 -11.33 -8.86
C GLU A 58 -3.46 -12.66 -9.59
N THR A 59 -2.66 -13.67 -9.26
CA THR A 59 -2.78 -15.02 -9.83
C THR A 59 -4.10 -15.67 -9.43
N LEU A 60 -4.50 -15.59 -8.16
CA LEU A 60 -5.75 -16.16 -7.67
C LEU A 60 -6.99 -15.49 -8.27
N PHE A 61 -6.98 -14.17 -8.40
CA PHE A 61 -8.06 -13.44 -9.06
C PHE A 61 -8.12 -13.74 -10.56
N ALA A 62 -6.96 -13.82 -11.24
CA ALA A 62 -6.92 -14.22 -12.65
C ALA A 62 -7.42 -15.65 -12.89
N ALA A 63 -7.29 -16.53 -11.89
CA ALA A 63 -7.83 -17.89 -11.91
C ALA A 63 -9.34 -17.97 -11.58
N GLY A 64 -10.00 -16.85 -11.28
CA GLY A 64 -11.43 -16.79 -10.99
C GLY A 64 -11.81 -17.00 -9.52
N THR A 65 -10.89 -16.77 -8.58
CA THR A 65 -11.22 -16.76 -7.15
C THR A 65 -12.08 -15.52 -6.85
N GLU A 66 -13.31 -15.70 -6.37
CA GLU A 66 -14.25 -14.58 -6.15
C GLU A 66 -14.66 -14.39 -4.69
N SER A 67 -14.48 -15.41 -3.84
CA SER A 67 -14.82 -15.32 -2.42
C SER A 67 -13.59 -15.15 -1.52
N LEU A 68 -13.82 -14.53 -0.36
CA LEU A 68 -12.77 -14.34 0.65
C LEU A 68 -12.33 -15.68 1.25
N GLU A 69 -13.27 -16.60 1.45
CA GLU A 69 -13.02 -17.93 2.00
C GLU A 69 -12.13 -18.76 1.07
N GLU A 70 -12.41 -18.74 -0.24
CA GLU A 70 -11.57 -19.40 -1.24
C GLU A 70 -10.17 -18.78 -1.29
N LEU A 71 -10.08 -17.46 -1.25
CA LEU A 71 -8.82 -16.73 -1.27
C LEU A 71 -7.96 -17.08 -0.05
N VAL A 72 -8.52 -17.04 1.16
CA VAL A 72 -7.82 -17.42 2.39
C VAL A 72 -7.39 -18.89 2.34
N SER A 73 -8.25 -19.78 1.87
CA SER A 73 -7.91 -21.20 1.69
C SER A 73 -6.75 -21.37 0.72
N ALA A 74 -6.78 -20.71 -0.43
CA ALA A 74 -5.75 -20.83 -1.46
C ALA A 74 -4.40 -20.25 -0.99
N LEU A 75 -4.40 -19.11 -0.30
CA LEU A 75 -3.18 -18.54 0.29
C LEU A 75 -2.55 -19.49 1.31
N ASN A 76 -3.36 -20.08 2.18
CA ASN A 76 -2.88 -21.05 3.17
C ASN A 76 -2.36 -22.34 2.52
N GLN A 77 -2.99 -22.83 1.45
CA GLN A 77 -2.49 -23.97 0.67
C GLN A 77 -1.13 -23.68 0.03
N GLN A 78 -0.90 -22.44 -0.40
CA GLN A 78 0.40 -21.97 -0.91
C GLN A 78 1.42 -21.66 0.21
N GLN A 79 1.07 -21.90 1.49
CA GLN A 79 1.88 -21.57 2.67
C GLN A 79 2.24 -20.08 2.75
N LEU A 80 1.43 -19.21 2.14
CA LEU A 80 1.62 -17.76 2.18
C LEU A 80 0.84 -17.19 3.36
N TYR A 81 1.51 -17.16 4.51
CA TYR A 81 0.95 -16.75 5.79
C TYR A 81 1.03 -15.24 6.03
N ASP A 82 0.50 -14.79 7.16
CA ASP A 82 0.63 -13.41 7.59
C ASP A 82 2.10 -13.03 7.89
N ARG A 83 2.35 -11.75 8.20
CA ARG A 83 3.71 -11.26 8.52
C ARG A 83 4.31 -11.90 9.78
N GLN A 84 3.49 -12.50 10.63
CA GLN A 84 3.89 -13.22 11.85
C GLN A 84 4.08 -14.72 11.59
N GLY A 85 3.86 -15.19 10.34
CA GLY A 85 3.94 -16.59 9.94
C GLY A 85 2.71 -17.41 10.36
N GLN A 86 1.60 -16.78 10.76
CA GLN A 86 0.37 -17.46 11.14
C GLN A 86 -0.54 -17.68 9.92
N PRO A 87 -1.22 -18.84 9.84
CA PRO A 87 -2.18 -19.09 8.79
C PRO A 87 -3.31 -18.07 8.82
N TRP A 88 -3.79 -17.69 7.65
CA TRP A 88 -4.87 -16.73 7.50
C TRP A 88 -6.19 -17.29 8.01
N SER A 89 -6.91 -16.46 8.76
CA SER A 89 -8.35 -16.58 8.93
C SER A 89 -9.03 -15.48 8.11
N THR A 90 -10.32 -15.63 7.81
CA THR A 90 -11.06 -14.56 7.14
C THR A 90 -11.07 -13.26 7.95
N SER A 91 -11.12 -13.34 9.28
CA SER A 91 -11.04 -12.18 10.17
C SER A 91 -9.67 -11.51 10.12
N SER A 92 -8.59 -12.27 10.31
CA SER A 92 -7.23 -11.71 10.30
C SER A 92 -6.85 -11.14 8.93
N PHE A 93 -7.31 -11.76 7.84
CA PHE A 93 -7.10 -11.23 6.50
C PHE A 93 -7.88 -9.92 6.27
N ARG A 94 -9.13 -9.82 6.76
CA ARG A 94 -9.89 -8.56 6.71
C ARG A 94 -9.23 -7.45 7.52
N GLU A 95 -8.77 -7.75 8.73
CA GLU A 95 -8.04 -6.79 9.57
C GLU A 95 -6.76 -6.31 8.87
N PHE A 96 -6.02 -7.23 8.27
CA PHE A 96 -4.85 -6.91 7.47
C PHE A 96 -5.21 -5.96 6.31
N LEU A 97 -6.28 -6.24 5.57
CA LEU A 97 -6.76 -5.38 4.49
C LEU A 97 -7.26 -4.02 4.98
N LEU A 98 -7.84 -3.89 6.18
CA LEU A 98 -8.24 -2.58 6.70
C LEU A 98 -7.04 -1.69 7.04
N VAL A 99 -5.92 -2.30 7.44
CA VAL A 99 -4.68 -1.58 7.77
C VAL A 99 -3.87 -1.24 6.53
N ASN A 100 -3.86 -2.14 5.53
CA ASN A 100 -2.95 -2.09 4.38
C ASN A 100 -3.65 -1.83 3.04
N GLY A 101 -4.93 -2.12 2.93
CA GLY A 101 -5.80 -1.78 1.81
C GLY A 101 -6.45 -0.43 2.06
N TYR A 102 -6.13 0.53 1.20
CA TYR A 102 -6.74 1.85 1.17
C TYR A 102 -7.54 2.00 -0.12
#